data_AF-A0A1V4XIG6-F1
#
_entry.id   AF-A0A1V4XIG6-F1
#
_cell.length_a   1.000
_cell.length_b   1.000
_cell.length_c   1.000
_cell.angle_alpha   90.00
_cell.angle_beta   90.00
_cell.angle_gamma   90.00
#
_symmetry.space_group_name_H-M   'P 1'
#
loop_
_entity.id
_entity.type
_entity.pdbx_description
1 polymer ?
#
loop_
_entity_poly.entity_id
_entity_poly.type
_entity_poly.pdbx_seq_one_letter_code
_entity_poly.pdbx_strand_id
1 'polypeptide(L)'
;MITSLKKERGELEGIYYGKGKTDGLEWVKAANLAEFQYAIDYVPMDYKNEVIIAYDPTHDEVLGYYFNDVIKADDKMGFVETSFSNSVPNEYFRAWERGWSDAVHEFWEEIKSRM
;
A
#
# COMPACT_ATOMS: atom_id res chain seq x y z
N MET A 1 -19.18 2.02 -23.14
CA MET A 1 -18.95 3.09 -22.14
C MET A 1 -18.67 2.51 -20.75
N ILE A 2 -19.53 1.65 -20.19
CA ILE A 2 -19.24 0.98 -18.90
C ILE A 2 -18.01 0.05 -18.98
N THR A 3 -17.83 -0.64 -20.11
CA THR A 3 -16.70 -1.56 -20.32
C THR A 3 -15.34 -0.85 -20.46
N SER A 4 -15.31 0.36 -21.02
CA SER A 4 -14.07 1.14 -21.16
C SER A 4 -13.64 1.73 -19.82
N LEU A 5 -14.57 2.27 -19.03
CA LEU A 5 -14.29 2.80 -17.69
C LEU A 5 -13.77 1.72 -16.72
N LYS A 6 -14.33 0.50 -16.76
CA LYS A 6 -13.83 -0.62 -15.95
C LYS A 6 -12.41 -1.04 -16.34
N LYS A 7 -12.10 -0.99 -17.64
CA LYS A 7 -10.78 -1.33 -18.17
C LYS A 7 -9.74 -0.28 -17.75
N GLU A 8 -10.03 0.99 -17.95
CA GLU A 8 -9.18 2.11 -17.54
C GLU A 8 -8.91 2.08 -16.02
N ARG A 9 -9.93 1.75 -15.22
CA ARG A 9 -9.76 1.60 -13.76
C ARG A 9 -8.81 0.45 -13.41
N GLY A 10 -8.98 -0.72 -14.01
CA GLY A 10 -8.09 -1.87 -13.77
C GLY A 10 -6.64 -1.61 -14.22
N GLU A 11 -6.45 -0.86 -15.31
CA GLU A 11 -5.13 -0.42 -15.77
C GLU A 11 -4.46 0.51 -14.75
N LEU A 12 -5.20 1.47 -14.19
CA LEU A 12 -4.70 2.36 -13.14
C LEU A 12 -4.35 1.60 -11.86
N GLU A 13 -5.20 0.68 -11.40
CA GLU A 13 -4.89 -0.18 -10.25
C GLU A 13 -3.58 -0.97 -10.48
N GLY A 14 -3.38 -1.51 -11.68
CA GLY A 14 -2.13 -2.20 -12.05
C GLY A 14 -0.91 -1.29 -12.05
N ILE A 15 -1.05 -0.04 -12.50
CA ILE A 15 0.02 0.97 -12.45
C ILE A 15 0.41 1.27 -11.01
N TYR A 16 -0.56 1.51 -10.13
CA TYR A 16 -0.29 1.81 -8.73
C TYR A 16 0.31 0.63 -7.98
N TYR A 17 -0.15 -0.59 -8.25
CA TYR A 17 0.48 -1.80 -7.73
C TYR A 17 1.95 -1.89 -8.16
N GLY A 18 2.24 -1.69 -9.45
CA GLY A 18 3.63 -1.69 -9.96
C GLY A 18 4.49 -0.59 -9.33
N LYS A 19 3.95 0.62 -9.16
CA LYS A 19 4.62 1.71 -8.44
C LYS A 19 4.93 1.31 -7.00
N GLY A 20 3.96 0.72 -6.31
CA GLY A 20 4.13 0.18 -4.96
C GLY A 20 5.29 -0.81 -4.86
N LYS A 21 5.38 -1.75 -5.82
CA LYS A 21 6.50 -2.71 -5.89
C LYS A 21 7.85 -2.00 -5.99
N THR A 22 7.96 -0.99 -6.85
CA THR A 22 9.20 -0.21 -7.01
C THR A 22 9.55 0.52 -5.72
N ASP A 23 8.61 1.28 -5.17
CA ASP A 23 8.81 2.07 -3.95
C ASP A 23 9.15 1.17 -2.75
N GLY A 24 8.51 -0.01 -2.64
CA GLY A 24 8.81 -0.99 -1.60
C GLY A 24 10.23 -1.53 -1.67
N LEU A 25 10.70 -1.84 -2.88
CA LEU A 25 12.09 -2.28 -3.07
C LEU A 25 13.11 -1.17 -2.79
N GLU A 26 12.79 0.09 -3.08
CA GLU A 26 13.64 1.23 -2.71
C GLU A 26 13.65 1.45 -1.20
N TRP A 27 12.48 1.37 -0.57
CA TRP A 27 12.32 1.53 0.86
C TRP A 27 13.11 0.48 1.65
N VAL A 28 13.02 -0.82 1.32
CA VAL A 28 13.76 -1.87 2.05
C VAL A 28 15.27 -1.72 1.96
N LYS A 29 15.78 -1.09 0.89
CA LYS A 29 17.23 -0.79 0.75
C LYS A 29 17.69 0.35 1.65
N ALA A 30 16.78 1.25 2.01
CA ALA A 30 17.04 2.41 2.85
C ALA A 30 16.66 2.20 4.32
N ALA A 31 15.73 1.28 4.60
CA ALA A 31 15.22 0.97 5.92
C ALA A 31 16.31 0.41 6.83
N ASN A 32 16.25 0.77 8.11
CA ASN A 32 17.06 0.10 9.11
C ASN A 32 16.47 -1.28 9.47
N LEU A 33 17.25 -2.11 10.16
CA LEU A 33 16.84 -3.48 10.47
C LEU A 33 15.53 -3.56 11.27
N ALA A 34 15.30 -2.63 12.21
CA ALA A 34 14.09 -2.67 13.04
C ALA A 34 12.84 -2.30 12.24
N GLU A 35 12.93 -1.28 11.39
CA GLU A 35 11.86 -0.90 10.46
C GLU A 35 11.58 -2.03 9.47
N PHE A 36 12.63 -2.64 8.92
CA PHE A 36 12.45 -3.75 7.98
C PHE A 36 11.80 -4.97 8.65
N GLN A 37 12.22 -5.32 9.87
CA GLN A 37 11.60 -6.41 10.64
C GLN A 37 10.12 -6.13 10.88
N TYR A 38 9.77 -4.89 11.23
CA TYR A 38 8.38 -4.47 11.38
C TYR A 38 7.59 -4.62 10.07
N ALA A 39 8.17 -4.15 8.96
CA ALA A 39 7.52 -4.18 7.65
C ALA A 39 7.26 -5.60 7.13
N ILE A 40 8.06 -6.59 7.53
CA ILE A 40 7.80 -8.02 7.19
C ILE A 40 6.49 -8.50 7.82
N ASP A 41 6.18 -8.06 9.04
CA ASP A 41 4.96 -8.45 9.75
C ASP A 41 3.78 -7.51 9.46
N TYR A 42 4.01 -6.43 8.69
CA TYR A 42 2.96 -5.52 8.25
C TYR A 42 1.95 -6.23 7.36
N VAL A 43 0.67 -6.03 7.64
CA VAL A 43 -0.43 -6.59 6.85
C VAL A 43 -1.23 -5.45 6.24
N PRO A 44 -1.13 -5.24 4.91
CA PRO A 44 -2.01 -4.32 4.20
C PRO A 44 -3.47 -4.70 4.41
N MET A 45 -4.35 -3.71 4.36
CA MET A 45 -5.78 -3.98 4.45
C MET A 45 -6.29 -4.65 3.14
N ASP A 46 -6.86 -5.86 3.23
CA ASP A 46 -7.50 -6.55 2.09
C ASP A 46 -9.04 -6.50 2.17
N TYR A 47 -9.65 -5.80 1.21
CA TYR A 47 -11.06 -5.38 1.20
C TYR A 47 -12.03 -6.48 0.77
N LYS A 48 -11.57 -7.71 0.54
CA LYS A 48 -12.41 -8.69 -0.14
C LYS A 48 -13.60 -9.16 0.67
N ASN A 49 -13.61 -9.06 2.01
CA ASN A 49 -14.66 -9.67 2.83
C ASN A 49 -15.08 -8.94 4.13
N GLU A 50 -14.64 -7.71 4.41
CA GLU A 50 -14.88 -7.08 5.74
C GLU A 50 -15.59 -5.72 5.68
N VAL A 51 -16.53 -5.51 6.61
CA VAL A 51 -17.18 -4.21 6.85
C VAL A 51 -16.22 -3.35 7.65
N ILE A 52 -15.49 -2.47 6.97
CA ILE A 52 -14.53 -1.58 7.62
C ILE A 52 -15.27 -0.35 8.12
N ILE A 53 -15.17 -0.14 9.43
CA ILE A 53 -15.66 1.07 10.07
C ILE A 53 -14.64 2.18 9.79
N ALA A 54 -13.36 2.04 10.12
CA ALA A 54 -12.31 3.03 9.79
C ALA A 54 -10.93 2.35 9.65
N TYR A 55 -10.06 2.89 8.78
CA TYR A 55 -8.66 2.49 8.65
C TYR A 55 -7.83 3.66 8.15
N ASP A 56 -6.73 3.96 8.83
CA ASP A 56 -5.81 5.00 8.41
C ASP A 56 -4.35 4.53 8.62
N PRO A 57 -3.64 4.14 7.55
CA PRO A 57 -2.27 3.66 7.64
C PRO A 57 -1.29 4.77 8.01
N THR A 58 -1.66 6.05 7.89
CA THR A 58 -0.78 7.18 8.24
C THR A 58 -0.62 7.37 9.76
N HIS A 59 -1.45 6.69 10.55
CA HIS A 59 -1.34 6.65 12.02
C HIS A 59 -0.48 5.49 12.53
N ASP A 60 0.07 4.67 11.63
CA ASP A 60 1.01 3.61 12.01
C ASP A 60 2.29 4.22 12.63
N GLU A 61 2.76 3.65 13.74
CA GLU A 61 3.89 4.22 14.49
C GLU A 61 5.23 4.16 13.74
N VAL A 62 5.38 3.20 12.83
CA VAL A 62 6.63 2.97 12.09
C VAL A 62 6.51 3.44 10.65
N LEU A 63 5.44 3.02 9.96
CA LEU A 63 5.25 3.26 8.54
C LEU A 63 4.39 4.51 8.28
N GLY A 64 3.71 5.05 9.29
CA GLY A 64 2.70 6.09 9.10
C GLY A 64 3.26 7.38 8.50
N TYR A 65 4.46 7.81 8.92
CA TYR A 65 5.13 8.96 8.30
C TYR A 65 5.46 8.73 6.83
N TYR A 66 6.01 7.55 6.52
CA TYR A 66 6.33 7.18 5.14
C TYR A 66 5.09 7.13 4.26
N PHE A 67 4.00 6.51 4.73
CA PHE A 67 2.74 6.45 4.00
C PHE A 67 2.10 7.83 3.80
N ASN A 68 2.19 8.71 4.80
CA ASN A 68 1.72 10.08 4.70
C ASN A 68 2.47 10.85 3.60
N ASP A 69 3.80 10.69 3.52
CA ASP A 69 4.61 11.34 2.50
C ASP A 69 4.29 10.82 1.09
N VAL A 70 4.07 9.51 0.96
CA VAL A 70 3.64 8.88 -0.30
C VAL A 70 2.29 9.44 -0.76
N ILE A 71 1.30 9.50 0.14
CA ILE A 71 -0.03 10.05 -0.18
C ILE A 71 0.07 11.51 -0.60
N LYS A 72 0.88 12.32 0.09
CA LYS A 72 1.07 13.73 -0.25
C LYS A 72 1.77 13.95 -1.59
N ALA A 73 2.58 13.00 -2.03
CA ALA A 73 3.34 13.10 -3.27
C ALA A 73 2.52 12.76 -4.53
N ASP A 74 1.33 12.16 -4.39
CA ASP A 74 0.51 11.70 -5.51
C ASP A 74 -0.95 12.16 -5.34
N ASP A 75 -1.39 13.10 -6.18
CA ASP A 75 -2.70 13.75 -6.07
C ASP A 75 -3.90 12.81 -6.28
N LYS A 76 -3.66 11.63 -6.84
CA LYS A 76 -4.67 10.58 -6.97
C LYS A 76 -4.72 9.68 -5.74
N MET A 77 -3.68 9.61 -4.92
CA MET A 77 -3.75 8.88 -3.65
C MET A 77 -4.40 9.75 -2.58
N GLY A 78 -5.15 9.12 -1.69
CA GLY A 78 -5.81 9.85 -0.61
C GLY A 78 -6.88 9.01 0.08
N PHE A 79 -7.75 9.70 0.81
CA PHE A 79 -8.83 9.08 1.58
C PHE A 79 -10.17 9.32 0.90
N VAL A 80 -11.07 8.36 1.07
CA VAL A 80 -12.48 8.47 0.71
C VAL A 80 -13.34 8.28 1.95
N GLU A 81 -14.41 9.07 2.05
CA GLU A 81 -15.41 8.89 3.10
C GLU A 81 -16.23 7.62 2.82
N THR A 82 -16.38 6.79 3.84
CA THR A 82 -17.29 5.65 3.82
C THR A 82 -18.71 6.11 4.18
N SER A 83 -19.69 5.25 3.91
CA SER A 83 -21.09 5.46 4.33
C SER A 83 -21.26 5.64 5.84
N PHE A 84 -20.23 5.37 6.64
CA PHE A 84 -20.23 5.51 8.10
C PHE A 84 -19.50 6.77 8.58
N SER A 85 -19.24 7.75 7.70
CA SER A 85 -18.51 9.00 8.02
C SER A 85 -17.08 8.78 8.53
N ASN A 86 -16.49 7.64 8.18
CA ASN A 86 -15.10 7.33 8.45
C ASN A 86 -14.27 7.45 7.18
N SER A 87 -12.97 7.67 7.32
CA SER A 87 -12.05 7.75 6.18
C SER A 87 -11.32 6.42 6.00
N VAL A 88 -11.20 5.98 4.74
CA VAL A 88 -10.33 4.86 4.34
C VAL A 88 -9.50 5.28 3.13
N PRO A 89 -8.28 4.74 2.93
CA PRO A 89 -7.51 5.01 1.73
C PRO A 89 -8.26 4.58 0.48
N ASN A 90 -8.11 5.33 -0.61
CA ASN A 90 -8.77 5.07 -1.88
C ASN A 90 -8.14 3.88 -2.64
N GLU A 91 -8.73 3.50 -3.79
CA GLU A 91 -8.29 2.31 -4.55
C GLU A 91 -6.84 2.38 -5.03
N TYR A 92 -6.33 3.57 -5.34
CA TYR A 92 -4.97 3.76 -5.83
C TYR A 92 -3.93 3.57 -4.73
N PHE A 93 -4.14 4.18 -3.56
CA PHE A 93 -3.26 3.94 -2.41
C PHE A 93 -3.26 2.46 -2.02
N ARG A 94 -4.43 1.81 -1.99
CA ARG A 94 -4.52 0.38 -1.63
C ARG A 94 -3.80 -0.53 -2.61
N ALA A 95 -3.91 -0.26 -3.91
CA ALA A 95 -3.19 -1.01 -4.92
C ALA A 95 -1.67 -0.82 -4.72
N TRP A 96 -1.24 0.41 -4.48
CA TRP A 96 0.14 0.74 -4.16
C TRP A 96 0.64 0.05 -2.89
N GLU A 97 -0.11 0.11 -1.79
CA GLU A 97 0.25 -0.48 -0.49
C GLU A 97 0.45 -2.00 -0.60
N ARG A 98 -0.43 -2.67 -1.36
CA ARG A 98 -0.29 -4.09 -1.64
C ARG A 98 0.99 -4.39 -2.42
N GLY A 99 1.26 -3.62 -3.47
CA GLY A 99 2.50 -3.75 -4.23
C GLY A 99 3.72 -3.51 -3.34
N TRP A 100 3.67 -2.49 -2.49
CA TRP A 100 4.75 -2.19 -1.56
C TRP A 100 5.03 -3.35 -0.60
N SER A 101 3.99 -3.89 0.05
CA SER A 101 4.12 -5.03 0.96
C SER A 101 4.63 -6.28 0.25
N ASP A 102 4.13 -6.58 -0.95
CA ASP A 102 4.58 -7.73 -1.74
C ASP A 102 6.09 -7.61 -2.08
N ALA A 103 6.59 -6.40 -2.36
CA ALA A 103 8.02 -6.19 -2.58
C ALA A 103 8.86 -6.38 -1.30
N VAL A 104 8.36 -5.96 -0.14
CA VAL A 104 9.01 -6.20 1.16
C VAL A 104 9.13 -7.71 1.41
N HIS A 105 8.05 -8.46 1.23
CA HIS A 105 8.03 -9.91 1.44
C HIS A 105 8.91 -10.67 0.45
N GLU A 106 8.86 -10.32 -0.84
CA GLU A 106 9.73 -10.95 -1.84
C GLU A 106 11.22 -10.72 -1.54
N PHE A 107 11.59 -9.50 -1.14
CA PHE A 107 12.96 -9.19 -0.75
C PHE A 107 13.41 -10.00 0.48
N TRP A 108 12.52 -10.13 1.48
CA TRP A 108 12.79 -10.96 2.65
C TRP A 108 13.02 -12.43 2.29
N GLU A 109 12.14 -13.02 1.48
CA GLU A 109 12.29 -14.41 1.04
C GLU A 109 13.57 -14.62 0.21
N GLU A 110 13.97 -13.64 -0.61
CA GLU A 110 15.26 -13.68 -1.32
C GLU A 110 16.45 -13.72 -0.35
N ILE A 111 16.48 -12.87 0.67
CA ILE A 111 17.55 -12.86 1.68
C ILE A 111 17.57 -14.16 2.46
N LYS A 112 16.41 -14.59 2.96
CA LYS A 112 16.25 -15.81 3.77
C LYS A 112 16.68 -17.05 3.01
N SER A 113 16.45 -17.12 1.69
CA SER A 113 16.91 -18.24 0.86
C SER A 113 18.44 -18.37 0.75
N ARG A 114 19.18 -17.30 1.07
CA ARG A 114 20.64 -17.22 1.01
C ARG A 114 21.31 -17.40 2.38
N MET A 115 20.53 -17.49 3.45
CA MET A 115 20.98 -17.75 4.82
C MET A 115 21.00 -19.25 5.12
#